data_AF-A0A444JHG1-F1
#
_entry.id   AF-A0A444JHG1-F1
#
_cell.length_a   1.000
_cell.length_b   1.000
_cell.length_c   1.000
_cell.angle_alpha   90.00
_cell.angle_beta   90.00
_cell.angle_gamma   90.00
#
_symmetry.space_group_name_H-M   'P 1'
#
loop_
_entity.id
_entity.type
_entity.pdbx_description
1 polymer ?
#
loop_
_entity_poly.entity_id
_entity_poly.type
_entity_poly.pdbx_seq_one_letter_code
_entity_poly.pdbx_strand_id
1 'polypeptide(L)'
;MPSLTIRNLDPAVKKGLRMQAARHACSMEEEARRILRAAILQPAAKKGLGTLIQQKFNPTGGIDIAPVRSAPRSLDLQADEE
;
A
#
# COMPACT_ATOMS: atom_id res chain seq x y z
N MET A 1 19.56 -18.52 9.46
CA MET A 1 18.51 -17.48 9.58
C MET A 1 18.90 -16.55 10.71
N PRO A 2 19.04 -15.24 10.46
CA PRO A 2 19.15 -14.29 11.56
C PRO A 2 17.86 -14.31 12.39
N SER A 3 17.99 -14.30 13.72
CA SER A 3 16.85 -14.27 14.66
C SER A 3 16.83 -12.94 15.42
N LEU A 4 15.63 -12.47 15.74
CA LEU A 4 15.39 -11.26 16.53
C LEU A 4 14.40 -11.59 17.64
N THR A 5 14.74 -11.26 18.88
CA THR A 5 13.84 -11.42 20.03
C THR A 5 13.52 -10.06 20.63
N ILE A 6 12.24 -9.69 20.65
CA ILE A 6 11.76 -8.44 21.24
C ILE A 6 11.22 -8.76 22.65
N ARG A 7 11.93 -8.31 23.68
CA ARG A 7 11.50 -8.45 25.08
C ARG A 7 10.53 -7.33 25.44
N ASN A 8 9.63 -7.59 26.38
CA ASN A 8 8.64 -6.62 26.88
C ASN A 8 7.80 -5.95 25.77
N LEU A 9 7.43 -6.72 24.73
CA LEU A 9 6.57 -6.21 23.67
C LEU A 9 5.21 -5.83 24.25
N ASP A 10 4.76 -4.61 23.96
CA ASP A 10 3.44 -4.11 24.35
C ASP A 10 2.35 -5.12 23.94
N PRO A 11 1.49 -5.57 24.88
CA PRO A 11 0.38 -6.47 24.59
C PRO A 11 -0.55 -5.98 23.47
N ALA A 12 -0.74 -4.66 23.35
CA ALA A 12 -1.54 -4.07 22.28
C ALA A 12 -0.89 -4.28 20.91
N VAL A 13 0.44 -4.13 20.81
CA VAL A 13 1.21 -4.38 19.58
C VAL A 13 1.15 -5.86 19.21
N LYS A 14 1.32 -6.76 20.20
CA LYS A 14 1.18 -8.22 19.98
C LYS A 14 -0.20 -8.57 19.42
N LYS A 15 -1.26 -8.00 19.98
CA LYS A 15 -2.65 -8.21 19.51
C LYS A 15 -2.83 -7.65 18.09
N GLY A 16 -2.31 -6.46 17.82
CA GLY A 16 -2.35 -5.83 16.49
C GLY A 16 -1.68 -6.68 15.41
N LEU A 17 -0.47 -7.17 15.69
CA LEU A 17 0.28 -8.09 14.81
C LEU A 17 -0.53 -9.35 14.48
N ARG A 18 -1.17 -9.96 15.49
CA ARG A 18 -1.99 -11.16 15.27
C ARG A 18 -3.21 -10.88 14.39
N MET A 19 -3.89 -9.76 14.62
CA MET A 19 -5.04 -9.33 13.82
C MET A 19 -4.64 -9.07 12.37
N GLN A 20 -3.52 -8.37 12.15
CA GLN A 20 -3.05 -8.02 10.82
C GLN A 20 -2.58 -9.25 10.04
N ALA A 21 -1.86 -10.17 10.70
CA ALA A 21 -1.45 -11.43 10.12
C ALA A 21 -2.65 -12.27 9.64
N ALA A 22 -3.72 -12.32 10.44
CA ALA A 22 -4.97 -13.00 10.06
C ALA A 22 -5.63 -12.34 8.83
N ARG A 23 -5.68 -11.00 8.76
CA ARG A 23 -6.20 -10.28 7.58
C ARG A 23 -5.38 -10.56 6.32
N HIS A 24 -4.08 -10.68 6.45
CA HIS A 24 -3.17 -10.94 5.32
C HIS A 24 -2.95 -12.44 5.04
N ALA A 25 -3.71 -13.33 5.71
CA ALA A 25 -3.60 -14.78 5.58
C ALA A 25 -2.17 -15.31 5.71
N CYS A 26 -1.39 -14.77 6.65
CA CYS A 26 0.00 -15.16 6.86
C CYS A 26 0.31 -15.39 8.34
N SER A 27 1.50 -15.94 8.64
CA SER A 27 1.93 -16.13 10.02
C SER A 27 2.24 -14.79 10.68
N MET A 28 2.14 -14.75 12.01
CA MET A 28 2.51 -13.56 12.78
C MET A 28 3.98 -13.16 12.57
N GLU A 29 4.87 -14.14 12.39
CA GLU A 29 6.28 -13.91 12.07
C GLU A 29 6.45 -13.26 10.70
N GLU A 30 5.76 -13.76 9.67
CA GLU A 30 5.88 -13.19 8.33
C GLU A 30 5.29 -11.78 8.28
N GLU A 31 4.19 -11.52 8.98
CA GLU A 31 3.63 -10.17 9.10
C GLU A 31 4.60 -9.21 9.81
N ALA A 32 5.22 -9.65 10.91
CA ALA A 32 6.25 -8.86 11.58
C ALA A 32 7.43 -8.54 10.63
N ARG A 33 7.85 -9.52 9.83
CA ARG A 33 8.91 -9.34 8.84
C ARG A 33 8.49 -8.37 7.72
N ARG A 34 7.26 -8.45 7.23
CA ARG A 34 6.71 -7.50 6.23
C ARG A 34 6.69 -6.08 6.77
N ILE A 35 6.21 -5.89 8.00
CA ILE A 35 6.17 -4.56 8.64
C ILE A 35 7.58 -4.00 8.81
N LEU A 36 8.53 -4.79 9.32
CA LEU A 36 9.92 -4.35 9.48
C LEU A 36 10.57 -4.01 8.13
N ARG A 37 10.33 -4.82 7.09
CA ARG A 37 10.80 -4.51 5.73
C ARG A 37 10.20 -3.19 5.22
N ALA A 38 8.90 -2.98 5.38
CA ALA A 38 8.26 -1.74 4.96
C ALA A 38 8.81 -0.53 5.74
N ALA A 39 8.94 -0.64 7.05
CA ALA A 39 9.42 0.47 7.89
C ALA A 39 10.89 0.84 7.65
N ILE A 40 11.75 -0.14 7.36
CA ILE A 40 13.20 0.07 7.23
C ILE A 40 13.63 0.25 5.77
N LEU A 41 13.10 -0.57 4.85
CA LEU A 41 13.56 -0.63 3.46
C LEU A 41 12.72 0.21 2.51
N GLN A 42 11.44 0.47 2.82
CA GLN A 42 10.70 1.43 2.01
C GLN A 42 11.04 2.82 2.51
N PRO A 43 11.70 3.67 1.70
CA PRO A 43 11.76 5.07 2.04
C PRO A 43 10.30 5.54 2.16
N ALA A 44 9.89 6.04 3.34
CA ALA A 44 8.64 6.77 3.50
C ALA A 44 8.51 7.64 2.26
N ALA A 45 7.41 7.51 1.50
CA ALA A 45 7.30 8.15 0.19
C ALA A 45 7.62 9.64 0.38
N LYS A 46 8.88 10.03 0.10
CA LYS A 46 9.43 11.34 0.50
C LYS A 46 8.76 12.47 -0.27
N LYS A 47 7.86 12.11 -1.18
CA LYS A 47 7.38 12.86 -2.32
C LYS A 47 5.90 12.53 -2.41
N GLY A 48 5.05 13.54 -2.19
CA GLY A 48 3.62 13.41 -2.41
C GLY A 48 3.32 13.04 -3.87
N LEU A 49 2.09 12.61 -4.13
CA LEU A 49 1.65 12.19 -5.46
C LEU A 49 2.01 13.23 -6.55
N GLY A 50 1.82 14.52 -6.27
CA GLY A 50 2.19 15.60 -7.19
C GLY A 50 3.68 15.66 -7.52
N THR A 51 4.56 15.41 -6.56
CA THR A 51 6.02 15.38 -6.76
C THR A 51 6.45 14.15 -7.58
N LEU A 52 5.75 13.02 -7.42
CA LEU A 52 5.99 11.82 -8.23
C LEU A 52 5.55 12.02 -9.68
N ILE A 53 4.38 12.63 -9.89
CA ILE A 53 3.89 13.01 -11.22
C ILE A 53 4.89 13.97 -11.88
N GLN A 54 5.26 15.04 -11.18
CA GLN A 54 6.23 16.01 -11.70
C GLN A 54 7.54 15.34 -12.12
N GLN A 55 8.12 14.45 -11.31
CA GLN A 55 9.36 13.75 -11.67
C GLN A 55 9.24 12.84 -12.89
N LYS A 56 8.09 12.21 -13.10
CA LYS A 56 7.85 11.36 -14.28
C LYS A 56 7.74 12.19 -15.56
N PHE A 57 7.11 13.36 -15.50
CA PHE A 57 6.82 14.19 -16.69
C PHE A 57 7.77 15.38 -16.88
N ASN A 58 8.65 15.66 -15.93
CA ASN A 58 9.69 16.69 -16.04
C ASN A 58 10.68 16.42 -17.19
N PRO A 59 11.15 15.17 -17.44
CA PRO A 59 12.05 14.90 -18.56
C PRO A 59 11.42 15.11 -19.93
N THR A 60 10.08 15.05 -20.03
CA THR A 60 9.34 15.22 -21.28
C THR A 60 8.90 16.67 -21.52
N GLY A 61 9.25 17.61 -20.63
CA GLY A 61 8.90 19.03 -20.78
C GLY A 61 7.42 19.37 -20.50
N GLY A 62 6.68 18.45 -19.88
CA GLY A 62 5.22 18.54 -19.75
C GLY A 62 4.50 18.05 -21.01
N ILE A 63 3.35 17.40 -20.83
CA ILE A 63 2.51 16.90 -21.92
C ILE A 63 1.18 17.63 -21.82
N ASP A 64 0.80 18.35 -22.88
CA ASP A 64 -0.56 18.87 -23.00
C ASP A 64 -1.47 17.73 -23.49
N ILE A 65 -2.19 17.13 -22.54
CA ILE A 65 -3.16 16.08 -22.82
C ILE A 65 -4.53 16.73 -23.01
N ALA A 66 -4.99 16.83 -24.26
CA ALA A 66 -6.39 17.09 -24.55
C ALA A 66 -7.18 15.78 -24.35
N PRO A 67 -7.98 15.63 -23.27
CA PRO A 67 -8.70 14.39 -23.05
C PRO A 67 -9.75 14.21 -24.15
N VAL A 68 -9.74 13.06 -24.82
CA VAL A 68 -10.84 12.64 -25.68
C VAL A 68 -12.05 12.43 -24.77
N ARG A 69 -13.10 13.24 -24.94
CA ARG A 69 -14.31 13.12 -24.15
C ARG A 69 -15.14 11.96 -24.69
N SER A 70 -15.48 11.01 -23.82
CA SER A 70 -16.45 9.95 -24.09
C SER A 70 -17.72 10.17 -23.27
N ALA A 71 -18.78 9.46 -23.64
CA ALA A 71 -19.94 9.32 -22.76
C ALA A 71 -19.49 8.76 -21.39
N PRO A 72 -20.21 9.06 -20.29
CA PRO A 72 -19.97 8.46 -18.99
C PRO A 72 -19.94 6.94 -19.10
N ARG A 73 -19.01 6.29 -18.39
CA ARG A 73 -18.97 4.83 -18.34
C ARG A 73 -20.26 4.33 -17.67
N SER A 74 -20.96 3.40 -18.31
CA SER A 74 -22.16 2.77 -17.73
C SER A 74 -21.77 2.04 -16.44
N LEU A 75 -22.66 2.14 -15.45
CA LEU A 75 -22.54 1.38 -14.22
C LEU A 75 -23.15 0.00 -14.49
N ASP A 76 -22.31 -1.03 -14.69
CA ASP A 76 -22.77 -2.42 -14.75
C ASP A 76 -23.15 -2.86 -13.34
N LEU A 77 -24.30 -2.39 -12.86
CA LEU A 77 -24.99 -2.99 -11.74
C LEU A 77 -25.67 -4.24 -12.29
N GLN A 78 -25.04 -5.39 -12.11
CA GLN A 78 -25.77 -6.65 -12.16
C GLN A 78 -26.80 -6.58 -11.03
N ALA A 79 -28.04 -6.25 -11.39
CA ALA A 79 -29.16 -6.52 -10.50
C ALA A 79 -29.23 -8.05 -10.41
N ASP A 80 -28.81 -8.58 -9.27
CA ASP A 80 -29.17 -9.94 -8.88
C ASP A 80 -30.70 -9.98 -8.77
N GLU A 81 -31.37 -10.33 -9.87
CA GLU A 81 -32.79 -10.73 -9.84
C GLU A 81 -32.86 -12.16 -9.29
N GLU A 82 -33.46 -12.26 -8.09
CA GLU A 82 -34.00 -13.42 -7.35
C GLU A 82 -33.59 -14.85 -7.74
#